data_AF-A0A956VUA2-F1
#
_entry.id   AF-A0A956VUA2-F1
#
_cell.length_a   1.000
_cell.length_b   1.000
_cell.length_c   1.000
_cell.angle_alpha   90.00
_cell.angle_beta   90.00
_cell.angle_gamma   90.00
#
_symmetry.space_group_name_H-M   'P 1'
#
loop_
_entity.id
_entity.type
_entity.pdbx_description
1 polymer ?
#
loop_
_entity_poly.entity_id
_entity_poly.type
_entity_poly.pdbx_seq_one_letter_code
_entity_poly.pdbx_strand_id
1 'polypeptide(L)'
;PHADVDHVTTLLNALAEPGVCVVTAEDGGTLALGLTPPSVIAPAFGPDSARAHEEAAKAAGQRVSVGQLAGLTHDVDTLEDLARVWDRVGEATTALLEHLP
;
A
#
# COMPACT_ATOMS: atom_id res chain seq x y z
N PRO A 1 7.25 -1.19 -7.97
CA PRO A 1 6.72 -1.17 -9.37
C PRO A 1 6.19 -2.54 -9.84
N HIS A 2 5.49 -3.27 -8.96
CA HIS A 2 4.89 -4.58 -9.25
C HIS A 2 3.44 -4.67 -8.74
N ALA A 3 2.88 -3.54 -8.30
CA ALA A 3 1.45 -3.44 -7.99
C ALA A 3 0.64 -3.67 -9.27
N ASP A 4 -0.45 -4.42 -9.16
CA ASP A 4 -1.32 -4.77 -10.28
C ASP A 4 -2.79 -4.44 -10.00
N VAL A 5 -3.65 -4.80 -10.94
CA VAL A 5 -5.10 -4.54 -10.88
C VAL A 5 -5.79 -5.33 -9.77
N ASP A 6 -5.30 -6.51 -9.40
CA ASP A 6 -5.90 -7.35 -8.38
C ASP A 6 -5.70 -6.72 -7.00
N HIS A 7 -4.52 -6.12 -6.75
CA HIS A 7 -4.26 -5.35 -5.53
C HIS A 7 -5.26 -4.20 -5.36
N VAL A 8 -5.49 -3.43 -6.42
CA VAL A 8 -6.46 -2.32 -6.41
C VAL A 8 -7.88 -2.84 -6.21
N THR A 9 -8.24 -3.94 -6.89
CA THR A 9 -9.56 -4.56 -6.77
C THR A 9 -9.82 -5.07 -5.36
N THR A 10 -8.82 -5.68 -4.71
CA THR A 10 -8.92 -6.11 -3.30
C THR A 10 -9.17 -4.92 -2.37
N LEU A 11 -8.44 -3.80 -2.55
CA LEU A 11 -8.65 -2.57 -1.78
C LEU A 11 -10.06 -1.99 -1.98
N LEU A 12 -10.54 -1.93 -3.22
CA LEU A 12 -11.88 -1.45 -3.53
C LEU A 12 -12.98 -2.33 -2.92
N ASN A 13 -12.81 -3.65 -2.98
CA ASN A 13 -13.74 -4.59 -2.34
C ASN A 13 -13.75 -4.45 -0.81
N ALA A 14 -12.59 -4.19 -0.20
CA ALA A 14 -12.50 -3.92 1.25
C ALA A 14 -13.22 -2.61 1.65
N LEU A 15 -13.43 -1.70 0.71
CA LEU A 15 -14.15 -0.44 0.84
C LEU A 15 -15.57 -0.47 0.25
N ALA A 16 -16.15 -1.66 0.04
CA ALA A 16 -17.54 -1.78 -0.41
C ALA A 16 -18.54 -1.09 0.56
N GLU A 17 -18.15 -0.94 1.82
CA GLU A 17 -18.82 -0.15 2.84
C GLU A 17 -17.90 0.98 3.35
N PRO A 18 -18.45 2.09 3.88
CA PRO A 18 -17.63 3.14 4.49
C PRO A 18 -16.69 2.61 5.59
N GLY A 19 -15.45 3.07 5.56
CA GLY A 19 -14.41 2.67 6.49
C GLY A 19 -13.00 3.00 5.98
N VAL A 20 -12.04 2.32 6.58
CA VAL A 20 -10.60 2.45 6.30
C VAL A 20 -10.03 1.07 5.98
N CYS A 21 -9.20 0.99 4.94
CA CYS A 21 -8.39 -0.19 4.64
C CYS A 21 -6.91 0.17 4.68
N VAL A 22 -6.11 -0.59 5.40
CA VAL A 22 -4.67 -0.38 5.55
C VAL A 22 -3.93 -1.63 5.08
N VAL A 23 -3.08 -1.48 4.07
CA VAL A 23 -2.11 -2.50 3.68
C VAL A 23 -0.78 -2.17 4.35
N THR A 24 -0.35 -3.04 5.25
CA THR A 24 0.84 -2.84 6.07
C THR A 24 2.10 -3.23 5.31
N ALA A 25 3.11 -2.36 5.32
CA ALA A 25 4.46 -2.70 4.91
C ALA A 25 5.14 -3.65 5.92
N GLU A 26 6.22 -4.33 5.50
CA GLU A 26 7.04 -5.17 6.38
C GLU A 26 7.69 -4.38 7.52
N ASP A 27 7.97 -3.09 7.32
CA ASP A 27 8.59 -2.19 8.30
C ASP A 27 7.57 -1.49 9.23
N GLY A 28 6.29 -1.82 9.12
CA GLY A 28 5.20 -1.19 9.89
C GLY A 28 4.64 0.10 9.26
N GLY A 29 5.14 0.51 8.10
CA GLY A 29 4.56 1.55 7.26
C GLY A 29 3.25 1.14 6.58
N THR A 30 2.72 2.02 5.73
CA THR A 30 1.49 1.80 4.95
C THR A 30 1.81 1.79 3.45
N LEU A 31 1.64 0.64 2.79
CA LEU A 31 1.82 0.51 1.33
C LEU A 31 0.61 0.97 0.55
N ALA A 32 -0.58 0.76 1.11
CA ALA A 32 -1.81 1.27 0.53
C ALA A 32 -2.79 1.68 1.62
N LEU A 33 -3.42 2.83 1.41
CA LEU A 33 -4.46 3.37 2.28
C LEU A 33 -5.72 3.58 1.45
N GLY A 34 -6.79 2.91 1.85
CA GLY A 34 -8.12 3.05 1.29
C GLY A 34 -9.04 3.78 2.26
N LEU A 35 -9.76 4.80 1.79
CA LEU A 35 -10.63 5.65 2.61
C LEU A 35 -12.00 5.81 1.96
N THR A 36 -13.08 5.58 2.71
CA THR A 36 -14.44 5.89 2.26
C THR A 36 -15.29 6.34 3.45
N PRO A 37 -15.77 7.61 3.50
CA PRO A 37 -15.43 8.71 2.60
C PRO A 37 -13.94 9.09 2.68
N PRO A 38 -13.39 9.83 1.72
CA PRO A 38 -11.97 10.23 1.73
C PRO A 38 -11.57 11.09 2.94
N SER A 39 -12.54 11.69 3.64
CA SER A 39 -12.34 12.49 4.85
C SER A 39 -12.52 11.70 6.16
N VAL A 40 -12.65 10.37 6.10
CA VAL A 40 -12.93 9.53 7.27
C VAL A 40 -11.83 9.60 8.33
N ILE A 41 -10.58 9.78 7.90
CA ILE A 41 -9.41 10.14 8.72
C ILE A 41 -8.48 11.03 7.89
N ALA A 42 -7.58 11.76 8.56
CA ALA A 42 -6.46 12.40 7.88
C ALA A 42 -5.33 11.36 7.66
N PRO A 43 -4.78 11.21 6.44
CA PRO A 43 -3.62 10.36 6.22
C PRO A 43 -2.39 10.84 7.02
N ALA A 44 -1.65 9.88 7.57
CA ALA A 44 -0.48 10.07 8.43
C ALA A 44 0.65 9.09 8.06
N PHE A 45 1.15 9.21 6.82
CA PHE A 45 2.26 8.39 6.32
C PHE A 45 3.59 8.67 7.04
N GLY A 46 4.47 7.66 7.02
CA GLY A 46 5.76 7.68 7.69
C GLY A 46 5.99 6.42 8.54
N PRO A 47 6.99 6.45 9.44
CA PRO A 47 7.26 5.37 10.37
C PRO A 47 6.03 5.03 11.20
N ASP A 48 5.75 3.74 11.40
CA ASP A 48 4.58 3.22 12.11
C ASP A 48 3.21 3.69 11.58
N SER A 49 3.15 4.19 10.33
CA SER A 49 1.92 4.77 9.78
C SER A 49 0.76 3.79 9.72
N ALA A 50 0.99 2.48 9.57
CA ALA A 50 -0.11 1.51 9.59
C ALA A 50 -0.87 1.54 10.91
N ARG A 51 -0.13 1.55 12.02
CA ARG A 51 -0.71 1.65 13.37
C ARG A 51 -1.40 3.00 13.57
N ALA A 52 -0.79 4.09 13.10
CA ALA A 52 -1.39 5.42 13.20
C ALA A 52 -2.74 5.51 12.45
N HIS A 53 -2.83 4.96 11.24
CA HIS A 53 -4.08 4.89 10.48
C HIS A 53 -5.14 4.01 11.16
N GLU A 54 -4.74 2.85 11.70
CA GLU A 54 -5.64 1.96 12.43
C GLU A 54 -6.21 2.63 13.69
N GLU A 55 -5.36 3.28 14.48
CA GLU A 55 -5.76 4.02 15.67
C GLU A 55 -6.70 5.19 15.33
N ALA A 56 -6.40 5.95 14.27
CA ALA A 56 -7.24 7.05 13.82
C ALA A 56 -8.64 6.56 13.38
N ALA A 57 -8.71 5.43 12.65
CA ALA A 57 -9.98 4.85 12.22
C ALA A 57 -10.82 4.38 13.41
N LYS A 58 -10.19 3.71 14.39
CA LYS A 58 -10.85 3.28 15.63
C LYS A 58 -11.35 4.49 16.44
N ALA A 59 -10.54 5.54 16.57
CA ALA A 59 -10.92 6.77 17.28
C ALA A 59 -12.09 7.50 16.62
N ALA A 60 -12.20 7.43 15.29
CA ALA A 60 -13.32 7.95 14.52
C ALA A 60 -14.58 7.05 14.56
N GLY A 61 -14.52 5.90 15.25
CA GLY A 61 -15.63 4.94 15.32
C GLY A 61 -15.90 4.22 13.99
N GLN A 62 -14.89 4.11 13.13
CA GLN A 62 -15.02 3.60 11.76
C GLN A 62 -14.60 2.14 11.68
N ARG A 63 -15.18 1.43 10.71
CA ARG A 63 -14.69 0.10 10.34
C ARG A 63 -13.28 0.23 9.80
N VAL A 64 -12.37 -0.63 10.27
CA VAL A 64 -11.00 -0.71 9.76
C VAL A 64 -10.63 -2.15 9.42
N SER A 65 -10.06 -2.36 8.23
CA SER A 65 -9.46 -3.62 7.81
C SER A 65 -7.95 -3.42 7.66
N VAL A 66 -7.16 -4.18 8.41
CA VAL A 66 -5.69 -4.12 8.37
C VAL A 66 -5.15 -5.47 7.92
N GLY A 67 -4.24 -5.47 6.95
CA GLY A 67 -3.64 -6.70 6.46
C GLY A 67 -2.47 -6.47 5.51
N GLN A 68 -1.94 -7.56 4.97
CA GLN A 68 -0.91 -7.55 3.93
C GLN A 68 -1.50 -8.08 2.63
N LEU A 69 -1.01 -7.60 1.49
CA LEU A 69 -1.32 -8.15 0.19
C LEU A 69 -0.09 -8.87 -0.36
N ALA A 70 -0.27 -10.11 -0.80
CA ALA A 70 0.80 -10.89 -1.38
C ALA A 70 1.29 -10.23 -2.68
N GLY A 71 2.59 -9.96 -2.78
CA GLY A 71 3.10 -9.18 -3.91
C GLY A 71 2.86 -7.67 -3.77
N LEU A 72 2.59 -7.18 -2.57
CA LEU A 72 2.69 -5.76 -2.22
C LEU A 72 3.18 -5.69 -0.77
N THR A 73 4.47 -5.95 -0.56
CA THR A 73 5.06 -6.09 0.79
C THR A 73 6.10 -5.01 1.14
N HIS A 74 6.69 -4.35 0.14
CA HIS A 74 7.62 -3.23 0.32
C HIS A 74 7.59 -2.31 -0.91
N ASP A 75 7.87 -1.03 -0.66
CA ASP A 75 8.15 -0.05 -1.70
C ASP A 75 9.56 -0.23 -2.27
N VAL A 76 9.83 0.42 -3.40
CA VAL A 76 11.17 0.44 -4.02
C VAL A 76 11.78 1.81 -3.81
N ASP A 77 12.59 1.94 -2.75
CA ASP A 77 13.26 3.19 -2.38
C ASP A 77 14.76 3.17 -2.69
N THR A 78 15.35 1.98 -2.73
CA THR A 78 16.79 1.76 -2.99
C THR A 78 17.03 0.90 -4.23
N LEU A 79 18.28 0.88 -4.71
CA LEU A 79 18.68 -0.02 -5.81
C LEU A 79 18.57 -1.49 -5.39
N GLU A 80 18.82 -1.78 -4.11
CA GLU A 80 18.66 -3.10 -3.52
C GLU A 80 17.20 -3.56 -3.57
N ASP A 81 16.24 -2.67 -3.29
CA ASP A 81 14.81 -2.98 -3.41
C ASP A 81 14.41 -3.24 -4.86
N LEU A 82 14.94 -2.43 -5.79
CA LEU A 82 14.71 -2.59 -7.22
C LEU A 82 15.25 -3.95 -7.72
N ALA A 83 16.44 -4.33 -7.28
CA ALA A 83 17.06 -5.61 -7.62
C ALA A 83 16.21 -6.82 -7.15
N ARG A 84 15.51 -6.72 -6.01
CA ARG A 84 14.63 -7.80 -5.52
C ARG A 84 13.43 -8.08 -6.42
N VAL A 85 12.99 -7.06 -7.16
CA VAL A 85 11.79 -7.13 -8.00
C VAL A 85 12.08 -7.01 -9.49
N TRP A 86 13.35 -6.98 -9.89
CA TRP A 86 13.82 -6.69 -11.25
C TRP A 86 13.06 -7.45 -12.35
N ASP A 87 12.89 -8.77 -12.17
CA ASP A 87 12.23 -9.64 -13.14
C ASP A 87 10.69 -9.62 -13.09
N ARG A 88 10.12 -8.77 -12.24
CA ARG A 88 8.68 -8.74 -11.92
C ARG A 88 8.08 -7.33 -12.02
N VAL A 89 8.79 -6.41 -12.67
CA VAL A 89 8.32 -5.03 -12.85
C VAL A 89 7.43 -4.87 -14.09
N GLY A 90 6.61 -3.82 -14.10
CA GLY A 90 5.79 -3.48 -15.28
C GLY A 90 6.61 -2.92 -16.46
N GLU A 91 6.00 -2.93 -17.66
CA GLU A 91 6.65 -2.59 -18.94
C GLU A 91 7.43 -1.27 -18.92
N ALA A 92 6.86 -0.22 -18.32
CA ALA A 92 7.51 1.09 -18.25
C ALA A 92 8.79 1.07 -17.39
N THR A 93 8.80 0.28 -16.32
CA THR A 93 10.01 0.11 -15.50
C THR A 93 11.01 -0.76 -16.24
N THR A 94 10.59 -1.87 -16.86
CA THR A 94 11.46 -2.74 -17.68
C THR A 94 12.21 -1.94 -18.75
N ALA A 95 11.49 -1.10 -19.51
CA ALA A 95 12.10 -0.27 -20.55
C ALA A 95 13.19 0.67 -19.98
N LEU A 96 13.02 1.19 -18.75
CA LEU A 96 14.05 2.00 -18.11
C LEU A 96 15.25 1.16 -17.66
N LEU A 97 15.02 -0.05 -17.13
CA LEU A 97 16.06 -0.96 -16.70
C LEU A 97 16.96 -1.43 -17.86
N GLU A 98 16.42 -1.59 -19.07
CA GLU A 98 17.19 -1.94 -20.28
C GLU A 98 18.23 -0.88 -20.67
N HIS A 99 18.09 0.35 -20.17
CA HIS A 99 19.02 1.45 -20.40
C HIS A 99 19.98 1.67 -19.23
N LEU A 100 19.86 0.90 -18.14
CA LEU A 100 20.82 0.92 -17.06
C LEU A 100 22.07 0.10 -17.46
N PRO A 101 23.28 0.61 -17.17
CA PRO A 101 24.53 -0.05 -17.55
C PRO A 101 24.77 -1.38 -16.83
#